data_AF-A0A9W4T8A4-F1
#
_entry.id   AF-A0A9W4T8A4-F1
#
_cell.length_a   1.000
_cell.length_b   1.000
_cell.length_c   1.000
_cell.angle_alpha   90.00
_cell.angle_beta   90.00
_cell.angle_gamma   90.00
#
_symmetry.space_group_name_H-M   'P 1'
#
loop_
_entity.id
_entity.type
_entity.pdbx_description
1 polymer ?
#
loop_
_entity_poly.entity_id
_entity_poly.type
_entity_poly.pdbx_seq_one_letter_code
_entity_poly.pdbx_strand_id
1 'polypeptide(L)'
;SKRIENNVIKLQISDISVEVFDILIKYMYSSFIDLYGNDIKTNIALLIAADELCLNGLCNFIEEYLLSDELLLKQNFILIQSVSSEYNQFSKLVQFCELNFELDPSLIFMAEDFTTIKQEILLDVLEKNNHSENPIEVWDRLLEWSISKSNDELSFDITKWTQNEISIFSSIVQPFLPHVDFKKISPAEFFHKIKPLKNIFEDDFYIKILEYYTFYSPFTQPQLSDDNQSVE
;
A
#
# COMPACT_ATOMS: atom_id res chain seq x y z
N SER A 1 2.12 10.43 -30.75
CA SER A 1 2.84 10.37 -32.05
C SER A 1 2.57 11.63 -32.88
N LYS A 2 3.56 12.14 -33.63
CA LYS A 2 3.43 13.37 -34.45
C LYS A 2 3.08 13.00 -35.89
N ARG A 3 1.92 13.44 -36.39
CA ARG A 3 1.53 13.34 -37.80
C ARG A 3 1.35 14.72 -38.40
N ILE A 4 1.80 14.93 -39.62
CA ILE A 4 1.55 16.17 -40.37
C ILE A 4 0.57 15.82 -41.46
N GLU A 5 -0.64 16.37 -41.39
CA GLU A 5 -1.68 16.26 -42.43
C GLU A 5 -2.15 17.67 -42.78
N ASN A 6 -2.11 18.05 -44.06
CA ASN A 6 -2.62 19.33 -44.57
C ASN A 6 -2.11 20.58 -43.80
N ASN A 7 -0.80 20.69 -43.55
CA ASN A 7 -0.17 21.75 -42.75
C ASN A 7 -0.62 21.84 -41.28
N VAL A 8 -1.38 20.85 -40.79
CA VAL A 8 -1.73 20.71 -39.38
C VAL A 8 -0.81 19.66 -38.75
N ILE A 9 -0.11 20.05 -37.67
CA ILE A 9 0.61 19.11 -36.81
C ILE A 9 -0.41 18.50 -35.86
N LYS A 10 -0.72 17.22 -36.03
CA LYS A 10 -1.49 16.43 -35.07
C LYS A 10 -0.52 15.78 -34.09
N LEU A 11 -0.60 16.22 -32.83
CA LEU A 11 0.01 15.54 -31.68
C LEU A 11 -1.07 14.65 -31.08
N GLN A 12 -0.87 13.33 -31.18
CA GLN A 12 -1.65 12.39 -30.40
C GLN A 12 -0.93 12.17 -29.07
N ILE A 13 -1.51 12.72 -28.02
CA ILE A 13 -1.13 12.53 -26.63
C ILE A 13 -2.22 11.64 -26.02
N SER A 14 -1.84 10.57 -25.33
CA SER A 14 -2.77 9.65 -24.71
C SER A 14 -3.00 10.07 -23.25
N ASP A 15 -4.14 9.72 -22.67
CA ASP A 15 -4.39 9.68 -21.22
C ASP A 15 -4.28 10.98 -20.39
N ILE A 16 -4.19 12.16 -21.00
CA ILE A 16 -4.38 13.44 -20.27
C ILE A 16 -5.88 13.74 -20.10
N SER A 17 -6.32 13.97 -18.86
CA SER A 17 -7.70 14.38 -18.58
C SER A 17 -7.99 15.80 -19.10
N VAL A 18 -9.26 16.09 -19.41
CA VAL A 18 -9.67 17.44 -19.87
C VAL A 18 -9.30 18.51 -18.84
N GLU A 19 -9.46 18.20 -17.55
CA GLU A 19 -9.09 19.08 -16.45
C GLU A 19 -7.59 19.42 -16.44
N VAL A 20 -6.74 18.40 -16.51
CA VAL A 20 -5.27 18.56 -16.53
C VAL A 20 -4.84 19.35 -17.78
N PHE A 21 -5.43 19.04 -18.93
CA PHE A 21 -5.14 19.75 -20.18
C PHE A 21 -5.54 21.22 -20.11
N ASP A 22 -6.69 21.54 -19.52
CA ASP A 22 -7.15 22.92 -19.35
C ASP A 22 -6.22 23.74 -18.44
N ILE A 23 -5.69 23.13 -17.38
CA ILE A 23 -4.70 23.75 -16.50
C ILE A 23 -3.40 24.04 -17.27
N LEU A 24 -2.90 23.06 -18.04
CA LEU A 24 -1.68 23.20 -18.83
C LEU A 24 -1.81 24.28 -19.93
N ILE A 25 -2.95 24.34 -20.60
CA ILE A 25 -3.24 25.40 -21.58
C ILE A 25 -3.18 26.77 -20.91
N LYS A 26 -3.88 26.96 -19.78
CA LYS A 26 -3.83 28.23 -19.04
C LYS A 26 -2.41 28.60 -18.64
N TYR A 27 -1.61 27.63 -18.16
CA TYR A 27 -0.20 27.83 -17.85
C TYR A 27 0.60 28.30 -19.07
N MET A 28 0.45 27.67 -20.24
CA MET A 28 1.20 28.05 -21.45
C MET A 28 0.90 29.49 -21.92
N TYR A 29 -0.32 29.99 -21.69
CA TYR A 29 -0.70 31.36 -22.08
C TYR A 29 -0.39 32.41 -21.01
N SER A 30 -0.36 32.06 -19.73
CA SER A 30 -0.23 33.01 -18.61
C SER A 30 1.07 32.91 -17.84
N SER A 31 1.83 31.81 -18.02
CA SER A 31 2.95 31.40 -17.15
C SER A 31 2.57 31.24 -15.67
N PHE A 32 1.28 31.12 -15.37
CA PHE A 32 0.75 30.94 -14.02
C PHE A 32 0.08 29.56 -13.91
N ILE A 33 0.38 28.85 -12.82
CA ILE A 33 -0.27 27.58 -12.47
C ILE A 33 -0.66 27.60 -11.00
N ASP A 34 -1.88 27.16 -10.71
CA ASP A 34 -2.37 26.96 -9.35
C ASP A 34 -2.35 25.46 -9.05
N LEU A 35 -1.47 25.06 -8.12
CA LEU A 35 -1.36 23.69 -7.62
C LEU A 35 -2.07 23.50 -6.28
N TYR A 36 -2.40 24.59 -5.59
CA TYR A 36 -2.99 24.58 -4.25
C TYR A 36 -4.46 24.20 -4.27
N GLY A 37 -5.18 24.62 -5.31
CA GLY A 37 -6.59 24.25 -5.51
C GLY A 37 -6.82 22.79 -5.91
N ASN A 38 -5.77 22.04 -6.24
CA ASN A 38 -5.87 20.69 -6.79
C ASN A 38 -5.61 19.64 -5.70
N ASP A 39 -6.22 18.47 -5.85
CA ASP A 39 -5.80 17.29 -5.08
C ASP A 39 -4.46 16.73 -5.59
N ILE A 40 -3.85 15.86 -4.80
CA ILE A 40 -2.56 15.24 -5.11
C ILE A 40 -2.59 14.44 -6.42
N LYS A 41 -3.70 13.76 -6.75
CA LYS A 41 -3.82 12.97 -7.97
C LYS A 41 -3.81 13.88 -9.19
N THR A 42 -4.50 15.01 -9.12
CA THR A 42 -4.48 16.02 -10.18
C THR A 42 -3.10 16.64 -10.34
N ASN A 43 -2.40 16.95 -9.24
CA ASN A 43 -1.02 17.48 -9.31
C ASN A 43 -0.02 16.46 -9.88
N ILE A 44 -0.16 15.17 -9.55
CA ILE A 44 0.63 14.09 -10.14
C ILE A 44 0.32 13.91 -11.63
N ALA A 45 -0.96 13.93 -12.01
CA ALA A 45 -1.35 13.85 -13.42
C ALA A 45 -0.83 15.06 -14.22
N LEU A 46 -0.80 16.25 -13.61
CA LEU A 46 -0.16 17.45 -14.17
C LEU A 46 1.34 17.26 -14.37
N LEU A 47 2.04 16.66 -13.40
CA LEU A 47 3.47 16.35 -13.51
C LEU A 47 3.74 15.42 -14.70
N ILE A 48 3.00 14.32 -14.82
CA ILE A 48 3.12 13.37 -15.93
C ILE A 48 2.83 14.05 -17.27
N ALA A 49 1.72 14.79 -17.37
CA ALA A 49 1.35 15.49 -18.59
C ALA A 49 2.35 16.60 -18.97
N ALA A 50 2.94 17.29 -17.99
CA ALA A 50 4.00 18.27 -18.23
C ALA A 50 5.25 17.60 -18.81
N ASP A 51 5.61 16.41 -18.33
CA ASP A 51 6.72 15.61 -18.85
C ASP A 51 6.46 15.15 -20.29
N GLU A 52 5.26 14.65 -20.58
CA GLU A 52 4.86 14.25 -21.95
C GLU A 52 4.92 15.41 -22.95
N LEU A 53 4.69 16.64 -22.47
CA LEU A 53 4.79 17.88 -23.25
C LEU A 53 6.22 18.47 -23.25
N CYS A 54 7.18 17.79 -22.63
CA CYS A 54 8.57 18.22 -22.46
C CYS A 54 8.72 19.59 -21.74
N LEU A 55 7.84 19.88 -20.78
CA LEU A 55 7.83 21.10 -19.98
C LEU A 55 8.70 20.94 -18.72
N ASN A 56 9.99 20.69 -18.89
CA ASN A 56 10.91 20.32 -17.80
C ASN A 56 10.93 21.34 -16.63
N GLY A 57 10.83 22.63 -16.93
CA GLY A 57 10.78 23.67 -15.89
C GLY A 57 9.52 23.58 -15.02
N LEU A 58 8.39 23.19 -15.62
CA LEU A 58 7.14 22.95 -14.89
C LEU A 58 7.22 21.65 -14.09
N CYS A 59 7.83 20.60 -14.64
CA CYS A 59 8.04 19.34 -13.91
C CYS A 59 8.82 19.57 -12.61
N ASN A 60 9.94 20.29 -12.70
CA ASN A 60 10.75 20.62 -11.53
C ASN A 60 9.97 21.45 -10.49
N PHE A 61 9.14 22.39 -10.94
CA PHE A 61 8.30 23.21 -10.06
C PHE A 61 7.24 22.36 -9.35
N ILE A 62 6.57 21.44 -10.06
CA ILE A 62 5.55 20.57 -9.48
C ILE A 62 6.19 19.58 -8.49
N GLU A 63 7.35 18.99 -8.80
CA GLU A 63 8.08 18.13 -7.85
C GLU A 63 8.43 18.88 -6.55
N GLU A 64 8.97 20.11 -6.66
CA GLU A 64 9.28 20.94 -5.48
C GLU A 64 8.05 21.27 -4.66
N TYR A 65 6.93 21.58 -5.33
CA TYR A 65 5.66 21.83 -4.67
C TYR A 65 5.16 20.59 -3.92
N LEU A 66 5.15 19.42 -4.57
CA LEU A 66 4.73 18.16 -3.95
C LEU A 66 5.57 17.83 -2.71
N LEU A 67 6.89 18.01 -2.79
CA LEU A 67 7.82 17.75 -1.70
C LEU A 67 7.74 18.76 -0.55
N SER A 68 7.07 19.90 -0.75
CA SER A 68 6.83 20.86 0.33
C SER A 68 5.87 20.33 1.40
N ASP A 69 5.07 19.30 1.07
CA ASP A 69 4.17 18.60 1.99
C ASP A 69 4.48 17.11 2.03
N GLU A 70 5.57 16.75 2.73
CA GLU A 70 5.98 15.35 2.89
C GLU A 70 4.89 14.48 3.56
N LEU A 71 4.07 15.06 4.43
CA LEU A 71 3.00 14.31 5.11
C LEU A 71 1.97 13.84 4.09
N LEU A 72 1.52 14.73 3.20
CA LEU A 72 0.58 14.38 2.14
C LEU A 72 1.15 13.31 1.20
N LEU A 73 2.45 13.36 0.88
CA LEU A 73 3.12 12.33 0.09
C LEU A 73 3.16 10.97 0.80
N LYS A 74 3.42 10.95 2.12
CA LYS A 74 3.40 9.73 2.94
C LYS A 74 2.01 9.12 3.05
N GLN A 75 0.96 9.95 3.13
CA GLN A 75 -0.42 9.47 3.12
C GLN A 75 -0.80 8.82 1.79
N ASN A 76 -0.21 9.28 0.67
CA ASN A 76 -0.48 8.77 -0.68
C ASN A 76 0.72 7.97 -1.23
N PHE A 77 1.43 7.26 -0.35
CA PHE A 77 2.72 6.67 -0.69
C PHE A 77 2.62 5.63 -1.80
N ILE A 78 1.50 4.91 -1.94
CA ILE A 78 1.34 3.92 -3.02
C ILE A 78 1.33 4.62 -4.39
N LEU A 79 0.56 5.71 -4.53
CA LEU A 79 0.55 6.52 -5.73
C LEU A 79 1.96 7.05 -6.04
N ILE A 80 2.62 7.66 -5.07
CA ILE A 80 3.93 8.29 -5.28
C ILE A 80 5.00 7.25 -5.64
N GLN A 81 5.00 6.08 -4.97
CA GLN A 81 5.89 4.98 -5.30
C GLN A 81 5.63 4.45 -6.72
N SER A 82 4.36 4.32 -7.12
CA SER A 82 4.00 3.81 -8.44
C SER A 82 4.48 4.74 -9.56
N VAL A 83 4.28 6.04 -9.38
CA VAL A 83 4.73 7.09 -10.30
C VAL A 83 6.26 7.13 -10.34
N SER A 84 6.93 7.09 -9.20
CA SER A 84 8.40 7.12 -9.14
C SER A 84 9.03 5.89 -9.81
N SER A 85 8.36 4.73 -9.74
CA SER A 85 8.81 3.51 -10.39
C SER A 85 8.64 3.53 -11.91
N GLU A 86 7.59 4.20 -12.40
CA GLU A 86 7.28 4.30 -13.83
C GLU A 86 8.04 5.46 -14.52
N TYR A 87 8.24 6.58 -13.82
CA TYR A 87 8.81 7.82 -14.34
C TYR A 87 10.11 8.18 -13.59
N ASN A 88 11.21 7.51 -13.94
CA ASN A 88 12.51 7.70 -13.28
C ASN A 88 13.15 9.09 -13.45
N GLN A 89 12.64 9.90 -14.37
CA GLN A 89 13.04 11.28 -14.59
C GLN A 89 12.58 12.22 -13.45
N PHE A 90 11.55 11.85 -12.67
CA PHE A 90 11.13 12.57 -11.47
C PHE A 90 12.06 12.25 -10.30
N SER A 91 13.32 12.63 -10.48
CA SER A 91 14.43 12.23 -9.61
C SER A 91 14.23 12.59 -8.14
N LYS A 92 13.48 13.67 -7.84
CA LYS A 92 13.26 14.08 -6.45
C LYS A 92 12.20 13.21 -5.79
N LEU A 93 11.14 12.83 -6.52
CA LEU A 93 10.16 11.86 -6.03
C LEU A 93 10.75 10.45 -5.88
N VAL A 94 11.61 10.04 -6.82
CA VAL A 94 12.37 8.78 -6.71
C VAL A 94 13.20 8.76 -5.44
N GLN A 95 14.01 9.80 -5.22
CA GLN A 95 14.84 9.91 -4.02
C GLN A 95 14.00 9.93 -2.74
N PHE A 96 12.86 10.64 -2.76
CA PHE A 96 11.92 10.64 -1.64
C PHE A 96 11.41 9.23 -1.31
N CYS A 97 11.02 8.44 -2.32
CA CYS A 97 10.55 7.07 -2.12
C CYS A 97 11.66 6.17 -1.57
N GLU A 98 12.85 6.21 -2.16
CA GLU A 98 13.99 5.38 -1.76
C GLU A 98 14.38 5.65 -0.30
N LEU A 99 14.52 6.93 0.08
CA LEU A 99 14.88 7.32 1.44
C LEU A 99 13.83 6.90 2.46
N ASN A 100 12.55 7.13 2.18
CA ASN A 100 11.49 6.78 3.14
C ASN A 100 11.31 5.27 3.26
N PHE A 101 11.44 4.52 2.16
CA PHE A 101 11.38 3.05 2.21
C PHE A 101 12.59 2.44 2.92
N GLU A 102 13.78 3.00 2.76
CA GLU A 102 14.98 2.56 3.50
C GLU A 102 14.86 2.86 5.00
N LEU A 103 14.29 4.00 5.36
CA LEU A 103 14.08 4.38 6.75
C LEU A 103 13.01 3.53 7.44
N ASP A 104 11.88 3.31 6.75
CA ASP A 104 10.74 2.60 7.30
C ASP A 104 9.90 1.91 6.21
N PRO A 105 10.17 0.61 5.93
CA PRO A 105 9.38 -0.17 4.98
C PRO A 105 7.90 -0.29 5.37
N SER A 106 7.57 -0.12 6.65
CA SER A 106 6.19 -0.19 7.15
C SER A 106 5.31 0.93 6.63
N LEU A 107 5.91 2.00 6.09
CA LEU A 107 5.21 3.14 5.51
C LEU A 107 4.18 2.74 4.45
N ILE A 108 4.46 1.69 3.67
CA ILE A 108 3.50 1.14 2.69
C ILE A 108 2.20 0.72 3.38
N PHE A 109 2.28 0.05 4.52
CA PHE A 109 1.13 -0.37 5.31
C PHE A 109 0.52 0.78 6.10
N MET A 110 1.15 1.95 6.20
CA MET A 110 0.59 3.13 6.85
C MET A 110 -0.12 4.08 5.88
N ALA A 111 0.11 3.93 4.57
CA ALA A 111 -0.50 4.76 3.54
C ALA A 111 -2.03 4.70 3.59
N GLU A 112 -2.69 5.83 3.34
CA GLU A 112 -4.16 5.93 3.26
C GLU A 112 -4.66 5.33 1.95
N ASP A 113 -3.87 5.43 0.88
CA ASP A 113 -4.15 4.85 -0.43
C ASP A 113 -3.68 3.39 -0.56
N PHE A 114 -3.37 2.71 0.56
CA PHE A 114 -2.90 1.32 0.59
C PHE A 114 -3.76 0.37 -0.26
N THR A 115 -5.09 0.52 -0.21
CA THR A 115 -6.03 -0.30 -0.97
C THR A 115 -5.85 -0.23 -2.49
N THR A 116 -5.15 0.78 -3.00
CA THR A 116 -4.84 0.94 -4.43
C THR A 116 -3.66 0.08 -4.90
N ILE A 117 -2.85 -0.47 -3.98
CA ILE A 117 -1.67 -1.27 -4.32
C ILE A 117 -2.05 -2.49 -5.18
N LYS A 118 -1.21 -2.77 -6.17
CA LYS A 118 -1.36 -3.96 -7.03
C LYS A 118 -0.92 -5.20 -6.27
N GLN A 119 -1.57 -6.33 -6.56
CA GLN A 119 -1.34 -7.60 -5.87
C GLN A 119 0.13 -8.04 -5.96
N GLU A 120 0.74 -7.93 -7.13
CA GLU A 120 2.13 -8.31 -7.38
C GLU A 120 3.13 -7.47 -6.57
N ILE A 121 2.84 -6.18 -6.38
CA ILE A 121 3.68 -5.28 -5.58
C ILE A 121 3.53 -5.62 -4.10
N LEU A 122 2.29 -5.85 -3.63
CA LEU A 122 2.03 -6.21 -2.24
C LEU A 122 2.70 -7.54 -1.85
N LEU A 123 2.68 -8.54 -2.75
CA LEU A 123 3.39 -9.79 -2.55
C LEU A 123 4.89 -9.58 -2.42
N ASP A 124 5.50 -8.82 -3.34
CA ASP A 124 6.94 -8.53 -3.32
C ASP A 124 7.36 -7.78 -2.03
N VAL A 125 6.54 -6.83 -1.59
CA VAL A 125 6.76 -6.10 -0.32
C VAL A 125 6.71 -7.06 0.87
N LEU A 126 5.73 -7.96 0.94
CA LEU A 126 5.59 -8.91 2.04
C LEU A 126 6.70 -9.97 2.03
N GLU A 127 7.11 -10.44 0.86
CA GLU A 127 8.24 -11.37 0.71
C GLU A 127 9.55 -10.78 1.23
N LYS A 128 9.83 -9.53 0.88
CA LYS A 128 11.06 -8.84 1.28
C LYS A 128 11.06 -8.40 2.74
N ASN A 129 9.89 -8.07 3.30
CA ASN A 129 9.75 -7.50 4.65
C ASN A 129 9.12 -8.46 5.68
N ASN A 130 9.05 -9.77 5.40
CA ASN A 130 8.40 -10.80 6.25
C ASN A 130 8.92 -10.87 7.73
N HIS A 131 9.93 -10.09 8.09
CA HIS A 131 10.54 -10.11 9.42
C HIS A 131 10.46 -8.79 10.19
N SER A 132 10.19 -7.65 9.54
CA SER A 132 10.14 -6.33 10.21
C SER A 132 8.74 -5.98 10.71
N GLU A 133 7.71 -6.38 9.98
CA GLU A 133 6.35 -5.88 10.19
C GLU A 133 5.61 -6.61 11.29
N ASN A 134 4.77 -5.85 12.03
CA ASN A 134 3.85 -6.42 13.01
C ASN A 134 2.79 -7.27 12.27
N PRO A 135 2.76 -8.61 12.43
CA PRO A 135 1.92 -9.45 11.57
C PRO A 135 0.42 -9.20 11.74
N ILE A 136 -0.03 -8.66 12.88
CA ILE A 136 -1.44 -8.32 13.06
C ILE A 136 -1.83 -7.07 12.28
N GLU A 137 -0.93 -6.09 12.15
CA GLU A 137 -1.17 -4.88 11.37
C GLU A 137 -1.19 -5.20 9.88
N VAL A 138 -0.28 -6.06 9.43
CA VAL A 138 -0.29 -6.62 8.06
C VAL A 138 -1.60 -7.34 7.78
N TRP A 139 -2.08 -8.16 8.72
CA TRP A 139 -3.35 -8.86 8.57
C TRP A 139 -4.54 -7.90 8.46
N ASP A 140 -4.61 -6.88 9.32
CA ASP A 140 -5.67 -5.88 9.29
C ASP A 140 -5.68 -5.11 7.94
N ARG A 141 -4.49 -4.79 7.40
CA ARG A 141 -4.37 -4.15 6.08
C ARG A 141 -4.75 -5.09 4.93
N LEU A 142 -4.35 -6.36 4.97
CA LEU A 142 -4.78 -7.36 3.98
C LEU A 142 -6.29 -7.52 3.96
N LEU A 143 -6.94 -7.48 5.12
CA LEU A 143 -8.39 -7.48 5.23
C LEU A 143 -9.00 -6.26 4.53
N GLU A 144 -8.54 -5.05 4.86
CA GLU A 144 -9.00 -3.81 4.23
C GLU A 144 -8.83 -3.85 2.70
N TRP A 145 -7.66 -4.27 2.23
CA TRP A 145 -7.37 -4.42 0.81
C TRP A 145 -8.29 -5.45 0.15
N SER A 146 -8.51 -6.60 0.77
CA SER A 146 -9.40 -7.64 0.21
C SER A 146 -10.84 -7.16 0.04
N ILE A 147 -11.36 -6.39 1.00
CA ILE A 147 -12.70 -5.80 0.93
C ILE A 147 -12.75 -4.83 -0.26
N SER A 148 -11.73 -3.98 -0.42
CA SER A 148 -11.63 -3.05 -1.56
C SER A 148 -11.57 -3.75 -2.93
N LYS A 149 -11.07 -4.98 -2.99
CA LYS A 149 -10.97 -5.77 -4.25
C LYS A 149 -12.18 -6.65 -4.52
N SER A 150 -13.08 -6.81 -3.55
CA SER A 150 -14.23 -7.72 -3.65
C SER A 150 -15.44 -7.15 -4.41
N ASN A 151 -15.35 -5.97 -5.03
CA ASN A 151 -16.48 -5.35 -5.75
C ASN A 151 -17.79 -5.30 -4.93
N ASP A 152 -17.71 -4.85 -3.68
CA ASP A 152 -18.82 -4.78 -2.70
C ASP A 152 -19.39 -6.14 -2.25
N GLU A 153 -18.74 -7.26 -2.55
CA GLU A 153 -19.19 -8.59 -2.12
C GLU A 153 -18.86 -8.89 -0.65
N LEU A 154 -17.86 -8.22 -0.05
CA LEU A 154 -17.48 -8.37 1.35
C LEU A 154 -17.91 -7.16 2.19
N SER A 155 -18.48 -7.41 3.36
CA SER A 155 -18.75 -6.37 4.35
C SER A 155 -17.56 -6.14 5.30
N PHE A 156 -17.48 -4.96 5.91
CA PHE A 156 -16.46 -4.67 6.94
C PHE A 156 -16.65 -5.47 8.25
N ASP A 157 -17.85 -6.00 8.50
CA ASP A 157 -18.14 -6.77 9.71
C ASP A 157 -17.96 -8.26 9.45
N ILE A 158 -16.73 -8.74 9.66
CA ILE A 158 -16.32 -10.14 9.48
C ILE A 158 -17.24 -11.11 10.24
N THR A 159 -17.81 -10.69 11.38
CA THR A 159 -18.67 -11.55 12.21
C THR A 159 -19.99 -11.91 11.54
N LYS A 160 -20.36 -11.18 10.48
CA LYS A 160 -21.58 -11.40 9.69
C LYS A 160 -21.34 -12.19 8.40
N TRP A 161 -20.09 -12.52 8.08
CA TRP A 161 -19.76 -13.18 6.83
C TRP A 161 -20.40 -14.56 6.73
N THR A 162 -21.07 -14.78 5.60
CA THR A 162 -21.55 -16.07 5.13
C THR A 162 -20.39 -16.95 4.66
N GLN A 163 -20.65 -18.25 4.48
CA GLN A 163 -19.65 -19.16 3.92
C GLN A 163 -19.18 -18.75 2.51
N ASN A 164 -20.05 -18.08 1.75
CA ASN A 164 -19.69 -17.55 0.43
C ASN A 164 -18.71 -16.38 0.55
N GLU A 165 -18.99 -15.40 1.43
CA GLU A 165 -18.08 -14.28 1.70
C GLU A 165 -16.70 -14.76 2.20
N ILE A 166 -16.67 -15.74 3.11
CA ILE A 166 -15.41 -16.37 3.55
C ILE A 166 -14.66 -17.00 2.36
N SER A 167 -15.37 -17.59 1.41
CA SER A 167 -14.75 -18.23 0.23
C SER A 167 -14.18 -17.19 -0.74
N ILE A 168 -14.89 -16.08 -0.96
CA ILE A 168 -14.41 -14.94 -1.76
C ILE A 168 -13.15 -14.36 -1.12
N PHE A 169 -13.22 -14.03 0.17
CA PHE A 169 -12.07 -13.55 0.93
C PHE A 169 -10.88 -14.51 0.83
N SER A 170 -11.12 -15.81 1.08
CA SER A 170 -10.11 -16.86 0.99
C SER A 170 -9.39 -16.84 -0.36
N SER A 171 -10.14 -16.73 -1.47
CA SER A 171 -9.55 -16.70 -2.82
C SER A 171 -8.65 -15.49 -3.06
N ILE A 172 -8.98 -14.35 -2.44
CA ILE A 172 -8.22 -13.11 -2.55
C ILE A 172 -6.94 -13.18 -1.70
N VAL A 173 -7.05 -13.67 -0.45
CA VAL A 173 -5.92 -13.63 0.50
C VAL A 173 -4.98 -14.83 0.43
N GLN A 174 -5.38 -15.92 -0.23
CA GLN A 174 -4.58 -17.16 -0.29
C GLN A 174 -3.11 -16.94 -0.67
N PRO A 175 -2.76 -16.10 -1.68
CA PRO A 175 -1.37 -15.87 -2.04
C PRO A 175 -0.54 -15.23 -0.92
N PHE A 176 -1.18 -14.49 -0.01
CA PHE A 176 -0.50 -13.72 1.04
C PHE A 176 -0.31 -14.51 2.34
N LEU A 177 -1.10 -15.55 2.59
CA LEU A 177 -1.08 -16.32 3.85
C LEU A 177 0.33 -16.83 4.22
N PRO A 178 1.15 -17.38 3.31
CA PRO A 178 2.49 -17.85 3.66
C PRO A 178 3.46 -16.74 4.11
N HIS A 179 3.13 -15.48 3.82
CA HIS A 179 3.99 -14.31 4.08
C HIS A 179 3.59 -13.54 5.35
N VAL A 180 2.64 -14.07 6.13
CA VAL A 180 2.24 -13.50 7.42
C VAL A 180 2.67 -14.45 8.54
N ASP A 181 3.49 -13.96 9.47
CA ASP A 181 3.94 -14.75 10.62
C ASP A 181 2.88 -14.79 11.72
N PHE A 182 1.84 -15.60 11.51
CA PHE A 182 0.72 -15.78 12.45
C PHE A 182 1.15 -16.28 13.85
N LYS A 183 2.38 -16.78 14.01
CA LYS A 183 2.92 -17.23 15.29
C LYS A 183 3.35 -16.07 16.18
N LYS A 184 3.69 -14.92 15.59
CA LYS A 184 4.07 -13.70 16.32
C LYS A 184 2.88 -12.83 16.72
N ILE A 185 1.68 -13.14 16.22
CA ILE A 185 0.44 -12.47 16.64
C ILE A 185 0.18 -12.79 18.12
N SER A 186 -0.39 -11.86 18.89
CA SER A 186 -0.71 -12.15 20.28
C SER A 186 -1.84 -13.19 20.40
N PRO A 187 -1.89 -14.04 21.45
CA PRO A 187 -2.94 -15.03 21.59
C PRO A 187 -4.37 -14.44 21.60
N ALA A 188 -4.52 -13.24 22.17
CA ALA A 188 -5.79 -12.53 22.20
C ALA A 188 -6.22 -12.11 20.78
N GLU A 189 -5.33 -11.48 20.02
CA GLU A 189 -5.63 -11.08 18.64
C GLU A 189 -5.85 -12.29 17.73
N PHE A 190 -5.06 -13.35 17.87
CA PHE A 190 -5.26 -14.59 17.13
C PHE A 190 -6.67 -15.15 17.39
N PHE A 191 -7.09 -15.21 18.65
CA PHE A 191 -8.41 -15.73 19.01
C PHE A 191 -9.56 -14.88 18.45
N HIS A 192 -9.41 -13.54 18.44
CA HIS A 192 -10.48 -12.63 18.03
C HIS A 192 -10.51 -12.34 16.53
N LYS A 193 -9.36 -12.31 15.85
CA LYS A 193 -9.25 -11.87 14.45
C LYS A 193 -8.92 -13.00 13.47
N ILE A 194 -8.09 -13.97 13.87
CA ILE A 194 -7.61 -15.03 12.96
C ILE A 194 -8.49 -16.28 13.06
N LYS A 195 -8.74 -16.77 14.28
CA LYS A 195 -9.52 -17.99 14.54
C LYS A 195 -10.92 -18.00 13.91
N PRO A 196 -11.70 -16.90 13.87
CA PRO A 196 -13.01 -16.90 13.20
C PRO A 196 -12.92 -17.27 11.71
N LEU A 197 -11.79 -16.95 11.08
CA LEU A 197 -11.50 -17.19 9.68
C LEU A 197 -10.67 -18.47 9.46
N LYS A 198 -10.61 -19.39 10.43
CA LYS A 198 -9.77 -20.61 10.35
C LYS A 198 -9.94 -21.43 9.06
N ASN A 199 -11.12 -21.36 8.43
CA ASN A 199 -11.46 -22.15 7.23
C ASN A 199 -10.74 -21.67 5.97
N ILE A 200 -10.07 -20.51 5.99
CA ILE A 200 -9.26 -20.01 4.87
C ILE A 200 -7.88 -20.68 4.79
N PHE A 201 -7.44 -21.28 5.90
CA PHE A 201 -6.12 -21.89 6.00
C PHE A 201 -6.18 -23.37 5.61
N GLU A 202 -5.09 -23.86 5.02
CA GLU A 202 -4.88 -25.30 4.90
C GLU A 202 -4.74 -25.92 6.30
N ASP A 203 -5.35 -27.08 6.53
CA ASP A 203 -5.40 -27.74 7.84
C ASP A 203 -4.00 -27.91 8.45
N ASP A 204 -3.03 -28.40 7.67
CA ASP A 204 -1.65 -28.61 8.12
C ASP A 204 -0.95 -27.29 8.51
N PHE A 205 -1.24 -26.20 7.79
CA PHE A 205 -0.70 -24.88 8.10
C PHE A 205 -1.31 -24.33 9.40
N TYR A 206 -2.63 -24.44 9.54
CA TYR A 206 -3.35 -23.97 10.73
C TYR A 206 -2.97 -24.76 11.99
N ILE A 207 -2.82 -26.09 11.89
CA ILE A 207 -2.37 -26.93 13.01
C ILE A 207 -0.98 -26.50 13.50
N LYS A 208 -0.03 -26.23 12.59
CA LYS A 208 1.31 -25.73 12.97
C LYS A 208 1.27 -24.39 13.72
N ILE A 209 0.32 -23.52 13.40
CA ILE A 209 0.10 -22.28 14.14
C ILE A 209 -0.41 -22.60 15.55
N LEU A 210 -1.42 -23.47 15.69
CA LEU A 210 -1.98 -23.86 16.98
C LEU A 210 -0.96 -24.56 17.90
N GLU A 211 -0.13 -25.44 17.34
CA GLU A 211 0.97 -26.09 18.07
C GLU A 211 1.93 -25.05 18.66
N TYR A 212 2.24 -23.98 17.91
CA TYR A 212 3.07 -22.89 18.42
C TYR A 212 2.46 -22.23 19.66
N TYR A 213 1.18 -21.86 19.61
CA TYR A 213 0.48 -21.25 20.75
C TYR A 213 0.38 -22.19 21.96
N THR A 214 0.35 -23.51 21.73
CA THR A 214 0.20 -24.50 22.79
C THR A 214 1.53 -24.81 23.48
N PHE A 215 2.60 -25.04 22.71
CA PHE A 215 3.85 -25.59 23.22
C PHE A 215 5.01 -24.59 23.32
N TYR A 216 4.99 -23.53 22.52
CA TYR A 216 6.15 -22.64 22.34
C TYR A 216 5.87 -21.19 22.72
N SER A 217 4.62 -20.85 23.04
CA SER A 217 4.27 -19.51 23.49
C SER A 217 4.89 -19.21 24.87
N PRO A 218 5.57 -18.07 25.07
CA PRO A 218 6.16 -17.72 26.36
C PRO A 218 5.14 -17.60 27.51
N PHE A 219 3.84 -17.54 27.19
CA PHE A 219 2.74 -17.52 28.17
C PHE A 219 2.42 -18.88 28.81
N THR A 220 2.94 -19.99 28.27
CA THR A 220 2.80 -21.34 28.85
C THR A 220 4.09 -21.87 29.50
N GLN A 221 5.20 -21.11 29.46
CA GLN A 221 6.39 -21.49 30.22
C GLN A 221 6.11 -21.30 31.71
N PRO A 222 6.26 -22.36 32.55
CA PRO A 222 6.09 -22.21 33.98
C PRO A 222 7.12 -21.19 34.49
N GLN A 223 6.63 -20.15 35.16
CA GLN A 223 7.47 -19.32 36.01
C GLN A 223 8.07 -20.25 37.06
N LEU A 224 9.35 -20.57 36.94
CA LEU A 224 10.10 -21.18 38.04
C LEU A 224 10.01 -20.21 39.22
N SER A 225 9.17 -20.54 40.19
CA SER A 225 9.17 -19.88 41.49
C SER A 225 10.47 -20.26 42.17
N ASP A 226 11.36 -19.29 42.35
CA ASP A 226 12.50 -19.37 43.27
C ASP A 226 12.00 -19.34 44.72
N ASP A 227 11.10 -20.25 45.08
CA ASP A 227 10.75 -20.53 46.48
C ASP A 227 11.60 -21.72 46.93
N ASN A 228 12.87 -21.48 47.22
CA ASN A 228 13.67 -22.27 48.16
C ASN A 228 15.04 -21.62 48.45
N GLN A 229 15.03 -20.48 49.15
CA GLN A 229 16.12 -20.13 50.06
C GLN A 229 15.53 -19.48 51.32
N SER A 230 14.99 -20.30 52.22
CA SER A 230 14.88 -20.01 53.65
C SER A 230 14.63 -21.29 54.44
N VAL A 231 15.67 -22.06 54.75
CA VAL A 231 15.72 -22.84 55.99
C VAL A 231 17.16 -22.85 56.50
N GLU A 232 17.33 -22.12 57.61
CA GLU A 232 18.38 -22.14 58.65
C GLU A 232 19.86 -21.95 58.29
#